data_AF-A0AAU3SA03-F1
#
_entry.id   AF-A0AAU3SA03-F1
#
_cell.length_a   1.000
_cell.length_b   1.000
_cell.length_c   1.000
_cell.angle_alpha   90.00
_cell.angle_beta   90.00
_cell.angle_gamma   90.00
#
_symmetry.space_group_name_H-M   'P 1'
#
loop_
_entity.id
_entity.type
_entity.pdbx_description
1 polymer ?
#
loop_
_entity_poly.entity_id
_entity_poly.type
_entity_poly.pdbx_seq_one_letter_code
_entity_poly.pdbx_strand_id
1 'polypeptide(L)'
;MDEHTARVILNVTSSAAAETALREGVQTRLVERSTAQLRKVRAHLEHTARIAGTGWATDPVHDKIAVSADATVSGARLDQLEKALKPLGEAVALTRVAGSYTSASRRGLAQASGTRALATGTGSSATRAPALHGGDAIYNESRDTTCSLGFNVRSNRDPHVYFFVTAGHCGHGNARFAVPDDDETTVGSMSVFRPGVDSQKGDYRIVKYTASGIPPHDVDLYNGRFQTITKAGEARVGQKVTRSGISSEVRSGVVTAVDQTLNGVDYDGHSFEVRGLVKTTACAMPGDSGGPFFSGTTALGLTSAIDKGTGCGTQPGSPRGVTYFQPIGEALKAYDVSLY
;
A
#
# COMPACT_ATOMS: atom_id res chain seq x y z
N MET A 1 4.85 -8.80 -19.04
CA MET A 1 3.90 -8.24 -20.02
C MET A 1 4.74 -7.50 -21.04
N ASP A 2 4.45 -7.65 -22.33
CA ASP A 2 5.10 -6.83 -23.34
C ASP A 2 4.68 -5.37 -23.18
N GLU A 3 5.65 -4.46 -23.09
CA GLU A 3 5.40 -3.04 -22.78
C GLU A 3 4.69 -2.28 -23.92
N HIS A 4 4.71 -2.81 -25.14
CA HIS A 4 4.11 -2.16 -26.32
C HIS A 4 2.75 -2.75 -26.69
N THR A 5 2.51 -4.02 -26.41
CA THR A 5 1.33 -4.77 -26.88
C THR A 5 0.41 -5.25 -25.76
N ALA A 6 0.80 -5.07 -24.49
CA ALA A 6 0.08 -5.55 -23.31
C ALA A 6 -0.21 -7.07 -23.30
N ARG A 7 0.51 -7.86 -24.12
CA ARG A 7 0.39 -9.31 -24.17
C ARG A 7 1.15 -9.96 -23.02
N VAL A 8 0.61 -11.07 -22.50
CA VAL A 8 1.28 -11.89 -21.49
C VAL A 8 2.35 -12.72 -22.21
N ILE A 9 3.62 -12.47 -21.87
CA ILE A 9 4.76 -13.26 -22.33
C ILE A 9 5.23 -14.13 -21.18
N LEU A 10 5.41 -15.41 -21.44
CA LEU A 10 6.00 -16.36 -20.50
C LEU A 10 7.52 -16.34 -20.62
N ASN A 11 8.20 -15.96 -19.54
CA ASN A 11 9.64 -16.11 -19.45
C ASN A 11 10.00 -17.59 -19.28
N VAL A 12 10.89 -18.11 -20.12
CA VAL A 12 11.36 -19.51 -20.10
C VAL A 12 12.89 -19.54 -20.11
N THR A 13 13.49 -20.56 -19.50
CA THR A 13 14.96 -20.66 -19.38
C THR A 13 15.59 -21.69 -20.34
N SER A 14 14.79 -22.29 -21.22
CA SER A 14 15.31 -23.23 -22.23
C SER A 14 14.46 -23.21 -23.50
N SER A 15 15.10 -23.46 -24.64
CA SER A 15 14.41 -23.57 -25.93
C SER A 15 13.38 -24.70 -25.95
N ALA A 16 13.64 -25.81 -25.26
CA ALA A 16 12.68 -26.92 -25.15
C ALA A 16 11.39 -26.51 -24.40
N ALA A 17 11.51 -25.70 -23.35
CA ALA A 17 10.35 -25.14 -22.65
C ALA A 17 9.63 -24.09 -23.52
N ALA A 18 10.38 -23.28 -24.26
CA ALA A 18 9.84 -22.33 -25.23
C ALA A 18 9.00 -23.03 -26.30
N GLU A 19 9.53 -24.07 -26.93
CA GLU A 19 8.84 -24.87 -27.93
C GLU A 19 7.59 -25.54 -27.39
N THR A 20 7.64 -26.05 -26.15
CA THR A 20 6.47 -26.66 -25.50
C THR A 20 5.37 -25.62 -25.28
N ALA A 21 5.70 -24.45 -24.76
CA ALA A 21 4.74 -23.37 -24.54
C ALA A 21 4.20 -22.79 -25.85
N LEU A 22 5.04 -22.68 -26.90
CA LEU A 22 4.63 -22.23 -28.23
C LEU A 22 3.63 -23.21 -28.88
N ARG A 23 3.78 -24.53 -28.69
CA ARG A 23 2.79 -25.53 -29.13
C ARG A 23 1.42 -25.33 -28.46
N GLU A 24 1.40 -24.82 -27.23
CA GLU A 24 0.18 -24.45 -26.49
C GLU A 24 -0.31 -23.02 -26.82
N GLY A 25 0.27 -22.36 -27.84
CA GLY A 25 -0.11 -21.00 -28.25
C GLY A 25 0.36 -19.90 -27.30
N VAL A 26 1.25 -20.18 -26.36
CA VAL A 26 1.78 -19.21 -25.40
C VAL A 26 3.01 -18.52 -25.97
N GLN A 27 2.99 -17.18 -26.04
CA GLN A 27 4.17 -16.41 -26.42
C GLN A 27 5.23 -16.51 -25.33
N THR A 28 6.46 -16.85 -25.72
CA THR A 28 7.57 -17.00 -24.79
C THR A 28 8.72 -16.06 -25.08
N ARG A 29 9.49 -15.73 -24.04
CA ARG A 29 10.78 -15.08 -24.15
C ARG A 29 11.81 -15.88 -23.39
N LEU A 30 12.92 -16.20 -24.06
CA LEU A 30 14.04 -16.84 -23.41
C LEU A 30 14.71 -15.84 -22.46
N VAL A 31 14.90 -16.25 -21.21
CA VAL A 31 15.57 -15.46 -20.17
C VAL A 31 16.67 -16.28 -19.53
N GLU A 32 17.64 -15.60 -18.94
CA GLU A 32 18.81 -16.23 -18.34
C GLU A 32 18.45 -16.87 -16.99
N ARG A 33 17.55 -16.23 -16.23
CA ARG A 33 17.23 -16.60 -14.85
C ARG A 33 15.79 -17.09 -14.72
N SER A 34 15.65 -18.18 -13.99
CA SER A 34 14.36 -18.67 -13.54
C SER A 34 13.83 -17.82 -12.38
N THR A 35 12.51 -17.86 -12.15
CA THR A 35 11.88 -17.29 -10.95
C THR A 35 12.52 -17.82 -9.67
N ALA A 36 12.96 -19.08 -9.64
CA ALA A 36 13.65 -19.66 -8.48
C ALA A 36 15.02 -19.01 -8.21
N GLN A 37 15.77 -18.69 -9.27
CA GLN A 37 17.04 -17.96 -9.15
C GLN A 37 16.79 -16.52 -8.67
N LEU A 38 15.83 -15.80 -9.25
CA LEU A 38 15.48 -14.44 -8.81
C LEU A 38 15.01 -14.40 -7.35
N ARG A 39 14.26 -15.42 -6.88
CA ARG A 39 13.89 -15.55 -5.46
C ARG A 39 15.10 -15.75 -4.55
N LYS A 40 16.13 -16.48 -4.98
CA LYS A 40 17.38 -16.63 -4.20
C LYS A 40 18.14 -15.31 -4.11
N VAL A 41 18.21 -14.54 -5.21
CA VAL A 41 18.81 -13.19 -5.22
C VAL A 41 18.06 -12.28 -4.25
N ARG A 42 16.72 -12.26 -4.31
CA ARG A 42 15.89 -11.50 -3.36
C ARG A 42 16.14 -11.91 -1.91
N ALA A 43 16.15 -13.21 -1.62
CA ALA A 43 16.40 -13.71 -0.27
C ALA A 43 17.79 -13.27 0.23
N HIS A 44 18.81 -13.27 -0.63
CA HIS A 44 20.13 -12.76 -0.28
C HIS A 44 20.07 -11.28 0.14
N LEU A 45 19.39 -10.43 -0.63
CA LEU A 45 19.21 -9.01 -0.28
C LEU A 45 18.46 -8.83 1.04
N GLU A 46 17.41 -9.61 1.27
CA GLU A 46 16.65 -9.63 2.52
C GLU A 46 17.48 -9.99 3.75
N HIS A 47 18.62 -10.67 3.58
CA HIS A 47 19.53 -11.01 4.66
C HIS A 47 20.73 -10.07 4.79
N THR A 48 21.18 -9.46 3.69
CA THR A 48 22.49 -8.79 3.63
C THR A 48 22.41 -7.29 3.38
N ALA A 49 21.30 -6.79 2.85
CA ALA A 49 21.13 -5.42 2.37
C ALA A 49 19.95 -4.68 3.02
N ARG A 50 19.58 -5.05 4.27
CA ARG A 50 18.56 -4.38 5.10
C ARG A 50 19.05 -3.03 5.63
N ILE A 51 19.31 -2.12 4.71
CA ILE A 51 19.82 -0.78 4.96
C ILE A 51 18.65 0.18 4.82
N ALA A 52 18.39 1.00 5.83
CA ALA A 52 17.35 2.02 5.73
C ALA A 52 17.58 2.92 4.50
N GLY A 53 16.53 3.09 3.69
CA GLY A 53 16.59 3.79 2.41
C GLY A 53 16.83 2.90 1.19
N THR A 54 16.78 1.57 1.33
CA THR A 54 16.85 0.63 0.20
C THR A 54 15.52 -0.06 -0.07
N GLY A 55 15.29 -0.43 -1.33
CA GLY A 55 14.13 -1.25 -1.72
C GLY A 55 14.47 -2.12 -2.92
N TRP A 56 13.77 -3.22 -3.10
CA TRP A 56 14.02 -4.12 -4.22
C TRP A 56 12.77 -4.85 -4.69
N ALA A 57 12.81 -5.27 -5.95
CA ALA A 57 11.74 -6.02 -6.55
C ALA A 57 12.17 -6.87 -7.73
N THR A 58 11.36 -7.87 -8.03
CA THR A 58 11.53 -8.65 -9.25
C THR A 58 11.14 -7.80 -10.45
N ASP A 59 12.07 -7.66 -11.40
CA ASP A 59 11.85 -7.10 -12.71
C ASP A 59 11.80 -8.25 -13.74
N PRO A 60 10.59 -8.75 -14.03
CA PRO A 60 10.44 -9.84 -14.99
C PRO A 60 10.72 -9.37 -16.42
N VAL A 61 10.68 -8.06 -16.73
CA VAL A 61 10.95 -7.54 -18.07
C VAL A 61 12.44 -7.62 -18.35
N HIS A 62 13.28 -7.21 -17.40
CA HIS A 62 14.73 -7.22 -17.57
C HIS A 62 15.42 -8.46 -17.01
N ASP A 63 14.67 -9.42 -16.48
CA ASP A 63 15.18 -10.67 -15.89
C ASP A 63 16.18 -10.45 -14.74
N LYS A 64 15.84 -9.49 -13.87
CA LYS A 64 16.70 -8.99 -12.79
C LYS A 64 15.92 -8.72 -11.52
N ILE A 65 16.63 -8.47 -10.43
CA ILE A 65 16.10 -7.77 -9.27
C ILE A 65 16.45 -6.28 -9.41
N ALA A 66 15.45 -5.44 -9.60
CA ALA A 66 15.61 -3.99 -9.54
C ALA A 66 15.85 -3.61 -8.07
N VAL A 67 17.02 -3.02 -7.79
CA VAL A 67 17.40 -2.51 -6.48
C VAL A 67 17.36 -0.99 -6.55
N SER A 68 16.85 -0.38 -5.51
CA SER A 68 16.74 1.07 -5.38
C SER A 68 17.39 1.52 -4.08
N ALA A 69 18.10 2.62 -4.13
CA ALA A 69 18.70 3.26 -2.96
C ALA A 69 18.40 4.75 -2.98
N ASP A 70 17.86 5.25 -1.88
CA ASP A 70 17.41 6.62 -1.72
C ASP A 70 18.57 7.57 -1.40
N ALA A 71 18.31 8.87 -1.37
CA ALA A 71 19.35 9.88 -1.16
C ALA A 71 20.08 9.75 0.20
N THR A 72 19.48 9.06 1.19
CA THR A 72 20.05 8.85 2.52
C THR A 72 21.05 7.68 2.58
N VAL A 73 21.07 6.81 1.56
CA VAL A 73 22.05 5.72 1.42
C VAL A 73 23.32 6.28 0.77
N SER A 74 24.22 6.83 1.58
CA SER A 74 25.50 7.42 1.17
C SER A 74 26.67 6.96 2.06
N GLY A 75 27.90 7.25 1.63
CA GLY A 75 29.12 6.88 2.36
C GLY A 75 29.17 5.38 2.71
N ALA A 76 29.47 5.06 3.97
CA ALA A 76 29.59 3.68 4.45
C ALA A 76 28.33 2.82 4.21
N ARG A 77 27.12 3.42 4.16
CA ARG A 77 25.89 2.68 3.84
C ARG A 77 25.83 2.29 2.37
N LEU A 78 26.31 3.16 1.47
CA LEU A 78 26.41 2.84 0.06
C LEU A 78 27.49 1.78 -0.18
N ASP A 79 28.64 1.88 0.49
CA ASP A 79 29.71 0.87 0.39
C ASP A 79 29.20 -0.51 0.86
N GLN A 80 28.42 -0.53 1.95
CA GLN A 80 27.79 -1.75 2.44
C GLN A 80 26.81 -2.33 1.42
N LEU A 81 25.96 -1.50 0.81
CA LEU A 81 25.03 -1.93 -0.23
C LEU A 81 25.79 -2.50 -1.44
N GLU A 82 26.76 -1.78 -1.98
CA GLU A 82 27.56 -2.23 -3.13
C GLU A 82 28.29 -3.54 -2.83
N LYS A 83 28.82 -3.71 -1.62
CA LYS A 83 29.42 -4.96 -1.17
C LYS A 83 28.42 -6.12 -1.15
N ALA A 84 27.16 -5.88 -0.75
CA ALA A 84 26.10 -6.88 -0.78
C ALA A 84 25.62 -7.19 -2.21
N LEU A 85 25.67 -6.23 -3.13
CA LEU A 85 25.29 -6.42 -4.53
C LEU A 85 26.36 -7.12 -5.35
N LYS A 86 27.64 -6.93 -5.03
CA LYS A 86 28.78 -7.45 -5.80
C LYS A 86 28.71 -8.96 -6.11
N PRO A 87 28.37 -9.86 -5.17
CA PRO A 87 28.24 -11.30 -5.45
C PRO A 87 27.08 -11.65 -6.38
N LEU A 88 26.10 -10.75 -6.55
CA LEU A 88 24.90 -10.98 -7.35
C LEU A 88 25.09 -10.60 -8.83
N GLY A 89 26.12 -9.81 -9.15
CA GLY A 89 26.51 -9.47 -10.52
C GLY A 89 25.35 -8.89 -11.33
N GLU A 90 25.17 -9.38 -12.56
CA GLU A 90 24.13 -8.89 -13.48
C GLU A 90 22.70 -9.23 -13.06
N ALA A 91 22.52 -10.05 -12.02
CA ALA A 91 21.19 -10.39 -11.50
C ALA A 91 20.51 -9.22 -10.77
N VAL A 92 21.23 -8.14 -10.48
CA VAL A 92 20.71 -6.93 -9.85
C VAL A 92 20.98 -5.69 -10.69
N ALA A 93 20.09 -4.70 -10.61
CA ALA A 93 20.28 -3.39 -11.21
C ALA A 93 20.01 -2.31 -10.15
N LEU A 94 21.04 -1.60 -9.71
CA LEU A 94 20.90 -0.53 -8.73
C LEU A 94 20.50 0.80 -9.40
N THR A 95 19.42 1.41 -8.91
CA THR A 95 18.96 2.75 -9.31
C THR A 95 18.93 3.67 -8.10
N ARG A 96 19.33 4.93 -8.28
CA ARG A 96 19.22 5.97 -7.25
C ARG A 96 17.85 6.65 -7.31
N VAL A 97 17.20 6.82 -6.17
CA VAL A 97 15.98 7.64 -6.07
C VAL A 97 16.28 8.95 -5.34
N ALA A 98 15.72 10.06 -5.81
CA ALA A 98 16.03 11.40 -5.31
C ALA A 98 15.42 11.69 -3.92
N GLY A 99 14.33 11.01 -3.57
CA GLY A 99 13.64 11.14 -2.29
C GLY A 99 14.24 10.27 -1.18
N SER A 100 13.51 10.12 -0.07
CA SER A 100 13.79 9.09 0.94
C SER A 100 12.57 8.26 1.31
N TYR A 101 12.73 6.98 1.62
CA TYR A 101 11.58 6.12 1.91
C TYR A 101 10.98 6.41 3.29
N THR A 102 9.69 6.75 3.33
CA THR A 102 8.98 7.04 4.59
C THR A 102 7.55 6.52 4.57
N SER A 103 6.99 6.26 5.76
CA SER A 103 5.58 5.92 5.91
C SER A 103 4.73 7.11 5.44
N ALA A 104 3.61 6.86 4.78
CA ALA A 104 2.80 7.95 4.24
C ALA A 104 1.93 8.63 5.32
N SER A 105 2.22 8.48 6.62
CA SER A 105 1.41 9.08 7.69
C SER A 105 1.66 10.58 7.77
N ARG A 106 0.85 11.33 8.51
CA ARG A 106 1.12 12.73 8.81
C ARG A 106 1.16 12.94 10.31
N ARG A 107 2.24 13.53 10.83
CA ARG A 107 2.34 13.98 12.23
C ARG A 107 1.55 15.26 12.45
N GLY A 108 0.81 15.31 13.56
CA GLY A 108 0.07 16.48 14.03
C GLY A 108 -1.23 16.73 13.25
N LEU A 109 -2.16 17.43 13.93
CA LEU A 109 -3.41 17.91 13.36
C LEU A 109 -3.12 18.85 12.19
N ALA A 110 -3.29 18.33 10.98
CA ALA A 110 -3.79 19.19 9.95
C ALA A 110 -5.29 19.17 10.05
N GLN A 111 -5.87 20.34 10.33
CA GLN A 111 -7.24 20.57 9.92
C GLN A 111 -7.28 20.25 8.42
N ALA A 112 -7.88 19.11 8.07
CA ALA A 112 -8.26 18.87 6.69
C ALA A 112 -9.26 19.97 6.35
N SER A 113 -8.93 20.87 5.43
CA SER A 113 -9.81 21.97 5.02
C SER A 113 -11.01 21.50 4.18
N GLY A 114 -11.52 20.30 4.46
CA GLY A 114 -12.58 19.64 3.71
C GLY A 114 -13.40 18.75 4.64
N THR A 115 -13.91 19.32 5.72
CA THR A 115 -14.84 18.66 6.63
C THR A 115 -16.23 18.66 5.99
N ARG A 116 -16.71 17.47 5.62
CA ARG A 116 -18.13 17.27 5.36
C ARG A 116 -18.74 16.79 6.67
N ALA A 117 -19.40 17.71 7.36
CA ALA A 117 -20.07 17.43 8.63
C ALA A 117 -20.87 16.14 8.52
N LEU A 118 -20.54 15.17 9.38
CA LEU A 118 -21.41 14.04 9.66
C LEU A 118 -22.77 14.62 10.03
N ALA A 119 -23.84 14.17 9.36
CA ALA A 119 -25.19 14.54 9.75
C ALA A 119 -25.47 13.96 11.14
N THR A 120 -25.21 14.73 12.19
CA THR A 120 -25.55 14.42 13.57
C THR A 120 -27.06 14.59 13.72
N GLY A 121 -27.80 13.50 13.49
CA GLY A 121 -29.21 13.46 13.82
C GLY A 121 -29.38 13.56 15.34
N THR A 122 -29.86 14.70 15.83
CA THR A 122 -30.25 14.90 17.22
C THR A 122 -31.51 14.09 17.52
N GLY A 123 -31.35 12.84 17.92
CA GLY A 123 -32.44 11.96 18.34
C GLY A 123 -31.92 10.71 19.06
N SER A 124 -32.31 10.54 20.33
CA SER A 124 -31.93 9.40 21.16
C SER A 124 -32.51 8.08 20.63
N SER A 125 -31.64 7.15 20.21
CA SER A 125 -31.77 5.67 20.28
C SER A 125 -30.71 5.04 19.37
N ALA A 126 -29.69 4.40 19.96
CA ALA A 126 -28.54 3.73 19.33
C ALA A 126 -27.73 4.56 18.33
N THR A 127 -26.45 4.84 18.64
CA THR A 127 -25.53 5.51 17.71
C THR A 127 -25.47 4.71 16.40
N ARG A 128 -26.01 5.30 15.32
CA ARG A 128 -25.91 4.75 13.96
C ARG A 128 -24.46 4.84 13.51
N ALA A 129 -23.98 3.82 12.80
CA ALA A 129 -22.65 3.83 12.19
C ALA A 129 -22.46 5.14 11.39
N PRO A 130 -21.38 5.90 11.63
CA PRO A 130 -21.10 7.08 10.84
C PRO A 130 -20.98 6.69 9.37
N ALA A 131 -21.40 7.58 8.47
CA ALA A 131 -21.23 7.38 7.03
C ALA A 131 -19.76 7.63 6.67
N LEU A 132 -18.91 6.66 7.03
CA LEU A 132 -17.50 6.66 6.71
C LEU A 132 -17.25 5.81 5.47
N HIS A 133 -16.60 6.43 4.50
CA HIS A 133 -16.29 5.89 3.20
C HIS A 133 -14.78 5.64 3.09
N GLY A 134 -14.37 4.76 2.18
CA GLY A 134 -12.96 4.62 1.85
C GLY A 134 -12.38 5.95 1.36
N GLY A 135 -11.22 6.34 1.86
CA GLY A 135 -10.59 7.64 1.58
C GLY A 135 -10.79 8.66 2.69
N ASP A 136 -11.84 8.54 3.50
CA ASP A 136 -12.15 9.47 4.57
C ASP A 136 -11.05 9.52 5.63
N ALA A 137 -10.90 10.69 6.26
CA ALA A 137 -9.96 10.90 7.34
C ALA A 137 -10.26 10.02 8.56
N ILE A 138 -9.20 9.44 9.13
CA ILE A 138 -9.22 8.78 10.44
C ILE A 138 -8.03 9.26 11.27
N TYR A 139 -8.23 9.37 12.58
CA TYR A 139 -7.20 9.76 13.54
C TYR A 139 -6.98 8.65 14.55
N ASN A 140 -5.75 8.49 15.00
CA ASN A 140 -5.50 7.72 16.20
C ASN A 140 -5.94 8.49 17.47
N GLU A 141 -6.05 7.79 18.60
CA GLU A 141 -6.52 8.34 19.87
C GLU A 141 -5.71 9.54 20.37
N SER A 142 -4.40 9.52 20.17
CA SER A 142 -3.50 10.64 20.52
C SER A 142 -3.66 11.85 19.59
N ARG A 143 -4.42 11.71 18.49
CA ARG A 143 -4.58 12.70 17.40
C ARG A 143 -3.27 13.22 16.83
N ASP A 144 -2.19 12.49 17.05
CA ASP A 144 -0.85 12.83 16.56
C ASP A 144 -0.61 12.28 15.15
N THR A 145 -1.49 11.39 14.67
CA THR A 145 -1.37 10.73 13.37
C THR A 145 -2.69 10.83 12.60
N THR A 146 -2.64 11.45 11.43
CA THR A 146 -3.75 11.44 10.46
C THR A 146 -3.50 10.37 9.39
N CYS A 147 -4.54 9.58 9.12
CA CYS A 147 -4.58 8.59 8.05
C CYS A 147 -5.92 8.67 7.30
N SER A 148 -6.09 7.78 6.33
CA SER A 148 -7.32 7.55 5.59
C SER A 148 -7.87 6.16 5.86
N LEU A 149 -9.20 6.03 5.87
CA LEU A 149 -9.90 4.75 5.89
C LEU A 149 -9.65 4.04 4.56
N GLY A 150 -9.36 2.74 4.58
CA GLY A 150 -9.18 1.94 3.37
C GLY A 150 -10.50 1.44 2.80
N PHE A 151 -10.97 0.31 3.33
CA PHE A 151 -12.22 -0.29 2.93
C PHE A 151 -13.02 -0.74 4.14
N ASN A 152 -14.34 -0.56 4.08
CA ASN A 152 -15.24 -1.20 5.02
C ASN A 152 -15.38 -2.69 4.66
N VAL A 153 -15.35 -3.52 5.68
CA VAL A 153 -15.37 -4.98 5.57
C VAL A 153 -16.30 -5.58 6.64
N ARG A 154 -16.76 -6.80 6.38
CA ARG A 154 -17.66 -7.55 7.27
C ARG A 154 -16.97 -8.81 7.73
N SER A 155 -17.19 -9.20 8.99
CA SER A 155 -16.74 -10.49 9.51
C SER A 155 -17.32 -11.64 8.69
N ASN A 156 -16.48 -12.62 8.31
CA ASN A 156 -17.00 -13.87 7.76
C ASN A 156 -17.63 -14.76 8.85
N ARG A 157 -17.31 -14.50 10.13
CA ARG A 157 -17.81 -15.26 11.29
C ARG A 157 -19.12 -14.71 11.86
N ASP A 158 -19.40 -13.43 11.65
CA ASP A 158 -20.61 -12.78 12.14
C ASP A 158 -21.06 -11.65 11.18
N PRO A 159 -22.12 -11.84 10.39
CA PRO A 159 -22.54 -10.87 9.38
C PRO A 159 -23.07 -9.55 9.96
N HIS A 160 -23.22 -9.45 11.29
CA HIS A 160 -23.60 -8.22 11.97
C HIS A 160 -22.41 -7.43 12.51
N VAL A 161 -21.19 -7.96 12.36
CA VAL A 161 -19.95 -7.29 12.79
C VAL A 161 -19.23 -6.69 11.60
N TYR A 162 -19.07 -5.37 11.66
CA TYR A 162 -18.39 -4.58 10.64
C TYR A 162 -17.10 -3.98 11.15
N PHE A 163 -16.17 -3.81 10.23
CA PHE A 163 -14.89 -3.18 10.46
C PHE A 163 -14.53 -2.27 9.30
N PHE A 164 -13.47 -1.50 9.46
CA PHE A 164 -12.71 -0.97 8.35
C PHE A 164 -11.26 -1.41 8.44
N VAL A 165 -10.60 -1.54 7.29
CA VAL A 165 -9.16 -1.76 7.21
C VAL A 165 -8.44 -0.46 6.87
N THR A 166 -7.23 -0.30 7.38
CA THR A 166 -6.34 0.84 7.12
C THR A 166 -4.88 0.37 7.24
N ALA A 167 -3.91 1.27 7.05
CA ALA A 167 -2.49 0.93 7.12
C ALA A 167 -2.05 0.61 8.55
N GLY A 168 -1.12 -0.32 8.65
CA GLY A 168 -0.53 -0.80 9.90
C GLY A 168 0.16 0.32 10.68
N HIS A 169 0.87 1.25 10.05
CA HIS A 169 1.51 2.37 10.78
C HIS A 169 0.54 3.48 11.23
N CYS A 170 -0.76 3.39 10.94
CA CYS A 170 -1.76 4.40 11.34
C CYS A 170 -2.14 4.38 12.83
N GLY A 171 -1.50 3.55 13.64
CA GLY A 171 -1.66 3.61 15.09
C GLY A 171 -0.70 2.69 15.83
N HIS A 172 -0.65 2.81 17.14
CA HIS A 172 0.18 1.99 18.03
C HIS A 172 -0.68 1.39 19.15
N GLY A 173 -0.40 0.17 19.58
CA GLY A 173 -1.10 -0.47 20.71
C GLY A 173 -2.62 -0.59 20.52
N ASN A 174 -3.39 -0.23 21.55
CA ASN A 174 -4.86 -0.31 21.59
C ASN A 174 -5.57 0.94 21.07
N ALA A 175 -4.98 1.64 20.10
CA ALA A 175 -5.48 2.93 19.63
C ALA A 175 -6.98 2.89 19.28
N ARG A 176 -7.73 3.88 19.77
CA ARG A 176 -9.07 4.21 19.28
C ARG A 176 -8.96 5.05 18.01
N PHE A 177 -9.95 4.93 17.14
CA PHE A 177 -10.05 5.78 15.95
C PHE A 177 -11.25 6.72 16.05
N ALA A 178 -11.01 7.98 15.70
CA ALA A 178 -12.01 9.04 15.66
C ALA A 178 -12.09 9.66 14.25
N VAL A 179 -13.20 10.35 14.02
CA VAL A 179 -13.45 11.17 12.84
C VAL A 179 -13.11 12.64 13.10
N PRO A 180 -12.82 13.45 12.06
CA PRO A 180 -12.37 14.83 12.26
C PRO A 180 -13.36 15.71 13.02
N ASP A 181 -14.65 15.53 12.76
CA ASP A 181 -15.70 16.49 13.12
C ASP A 181 -16.42 16.20 14.45
N ASP A 182 -15.95 15.20 15.19
CA ASP A 182 -16.51 14.87 16.50
C ASP A 182 -15.40 14.40 17.45
N ASP A 183 -15.00 15.28 18.35
CA ASP A 183 -13.91 15.04 19.30
C ASP A 183 -14.25 13.96 20.35
N GLU A 184 -15.54 13.61 20.53
CA GLU A 184 -15.98 12.63 21.52
C GLU A 184 -16.42 11.29 20.91
N THR A 185 -16.72 11.22 19.61
CA THR A 185 -17.19 9.97 18.99
C THR A 185 -16.04 9.08 18.54
N THR A 186 -15.70 8.10 19.37
CA THR A 186 -14.95 6.92 18.94
C THR A 186 -15.78 6.15 17.90
N VAL A 187 -15.38 6.19 16.63
CA VAL A 187 -16.07 5.49 15.53
C VAL A 187 -15.74 4.01 15.49
N GLY A 188 -14.58 3.65 16.04
CA GLY A 188 -14.17 2.27 16.15
C GLY A 188 -13.06 2.08 17.15
N SER A 189 -13.08 0.92 17.79
CA SER A 189 -11.99 0.45 18.62
C SER A 189 -11.20 -0.57 17.82
N MET A 190 -9.87 -0.55 17.93
CA MET A 190 -9.05 -1.62 17.37
C MET A 190 -9.50 -2.97 17.90
N SER A 191 -10.16 -3.73 17.04
CA SER A 191 -10.51 -5.12 17.33
C SER A 191 -9.35 -5.97 16.91
N VAL A 192 -8.69 -6.55 17.90
CA VAL A 192 -7.61 -7.52 17.66
C VAL A 192 -6.43 -6.86 16.93
N PHE A 193 -5.58 -6.21 17.72
CA PHE A 193 -4.18 -6.22 17.37
C PHE A 193 -3.72 -7.69 17.42
N ARG A 194 -3.64 -8.34 16.26
CA ARG A 194 -2.68 -9.44 16.10
C ARG A 194 -1.37 -8.74 15.70
N PRO A 195 -0.46 -8.42 16.63
CA PRO A 195 0.93 -8.25 16.24
C PRO A 195 1.32 -9.61 15.68
N GLY A 196 1.17 -9.78 14.37
CA GLY A 196 1.69 -10.98 13.74
C GLY A 196 0.90 -11.55 12.57
N VAL A 197 1.36 -11.26 11.36
CA VAL A 197 2.20 -12.26 10.66
C VAL A 197 3.65 -11.74 10.63
N ASP A 198 4.04 -11.48 11.87
CA ASP A 198 5.14 -10.81 12.53
C ASP A 198 5.52 -9.41 12.07
N SER A 199 6.32 -8.78 12.92
CA SER A 199 7.20 -7.64 12.69
C SER A 199 8.12 -7.78 11.46
N GLN A 200 7.62 -8.35 10.35
CA GLN A 200 8.36 -8.59 9.12
C GLN A 200 7.62 -8.53 7.78
N LYS A 201 6.28 -8.46 7.61
CA LYS A 201 5.76 -8.64 6.22
C LYS A 201 4.70 -7.70 5.65
N GLY A 202 3.71 -7.19 6.38
CA GLY A 202 2.66 -6.35 5.78
C GLY A 202 2.30 -5.10 6.58
N ASP A 203 1.78 -4.07 5.92
CA ASP A 203 1.37 -2.78 6.49
C ASP A 203 -0.16 -2.62 6.44
N TYR A 204 -0.85 -3.31 7.34
CA TYR A 204 -2.31 -3.26 7.46
C TYR A 204 -2.79 -3.48 8.90
N ARG A 205 -3.98 -2.98 9.20
CA ARG A 205 -4.73 -3.22 10.44
C ARG A 205 -6.23 -3.17 10.20
N ILE A 206 -6.98 -3.61 11.20
CA ILE A 206 -8.46 -3.59 11.20
C ILE A 206 -9.00 -2.86 12.43
N VAL A 207 -10.09 -2.14 12.27
CA VAL A 207 -10.77 -1.37 13.31
C VAL A 207 -12.23 -1.76 13.33
N LYS A 208 -12.76 -2.17 14.49
CA LYS A 208 -14.17 -2.55 14.65
C LYS A 208 -15.01 -1.34 14.92
N TYR A 209 -16.11 -1.22 14.19
CA TYR A 209 -17.11 -0.21 14.47
C TYR A 209 -17.74 -0.45 15.85
N THR A 210 -17.80 0.59 16.66
CA THR A 210 -18.46 0.62 17.98
C THR A 210 -19.96 0.89 17.85
N ALA A 211 -20.33 1.67 16.84
CA ALA A 211 -21.70 2.04 16.52
C ALA A 211 -22.46 0.91 15.80
N SER A 212 -23.79 0.92 15.97
CA SER A 212 -24.69 -0.05 15.36
C SER A 212 -25.11 0.37 13.94
N GLY A 213 -25.31 -0.59 13.04
CA GLY A 213 -25.71 -0.32 11.65
C GLY A 213 -24.65 -0.78 10.63
N ILE A 214 -25.01 -0.70 9.35
CA ILE A 214 -24.16 -1.14 8.25
C ILE A 214 -23.42 0.09 7.70
N PRO A 215 -22.08 0.14 7.81
CA PRO A 215 -21.30 1.19 7.16
C PRO A 215 -21.47 1.16 5.63
N PRO A 216 -21.24 2.28 4.92
CA PRO A 216 -21.14 2.28 3.46
C PRO A 216 -20.04 1.32 2.96
N HIS A 217 -20.11 0.82 1.73
CA HIS A 217 -19.08 -0.09 1.15
C HIS A 217 -18.46 0.51 -0.13
N ASP A 218 -18.34 1.83 -0.12
CA ASP A 218 -17.88 2.65 -1.22
C ASP A 218 -16.73 3.58 -0.79
N VAL A 219 -16.04 4.10 -1.80
CA VAL A 219 -14.89 4.99 -1.69
C VAL A 219 -15.33 6.40 -2.06
N ASP A 220 -15.00 7.40 -1.23
CA ASP A 220 -15.23 8.81 -1.55
C ASP A 220 -14.32 9.23 -2.71
N LEU A 221 -14.92 9.84 -3.73
CA LEU A 221 -14.23 10.38 -4.89
C LEU A 221 -13.93 11.88 -4.76
N TYR A 222 -14.21 12.50 -3.60
CA TYR A 222 -13.96 13.91 -3.29
C TYR A 222 -14.62 14.89 -4.28
N ASN A 223 -15.63 14.43 -5.03
CA ASN A 223 -16.37 15.22 -6.01
C ASN A 223 -17.89 15.12 -5.80
N GLY A 224 -18.30 14.74 -4.59
CA GLY A 224 -19.70 14.50 -4.24
C GLY A 224 -20.26 13.16 -4.72
N ARG A 225 -19.42 12.28 -5.29
CA ARG A 225 -19.78 10.91 -5.71
C ARG A 225 -18.95 9.87 -4.96
N PHE A 226 -19.46 8.64 -4.97
CA PHE A 226 -18.81 7.48 -4.37
C PHE A 226 -18.59 6.37 -5.40
N GLN A 227 -17.55 5.57 -5.21
CA GLN A 227 -17.27 4.38 -5.99
C GLN A 227 -17.56 3.13 -5.16
N THR A 228 -18.62 2.40 -5.50
CA THR A 228 -18.92 1.10 -4.90
C THR A 228 -17.81 0.10 -5.18
N ILE A 229 -17.41 -0.65 -4.15
CA ILE A 229 -16.40 -1.69 -4.23
C ILE A 229 -17.06 -3.04 -3.95
N THR A 230 -16.96 -3.97 -4.89
CA THR A 230 -17.73 -5.22 -4.85
C THR A 230 -16.86 -6.46 -4.72
N LYS A 231 -15.55 -6.34 -4.94
CA LYS A 231 -14.62 -7.48 -4.89
C LYS A 231 -13.19 -7.03 -4.63
N ALA A 232 -12.38 -7.95 -4.13
CA ALA A 232 -10.92 -7.81 -4.07
C ALA A 232 -10.27 -8.39 -5.33
N GLY A 233 -9.09 -7.89 -5.67
CA GLY A 233 -8.26 -8.42 -6.74
C GLY A 233 -6.79 -8.14 -6.52
N GLU A 234 -5.94 -8.84 -7.27
CA GLU A 234 -4.49 -8.65 -7.25
C GLU A 234 -4.07 -7.62 -8.30
N ALA A 235 -3.21 -6.69 -7.90
CA ALA A 235 -2.65 -5.69 -8.79
C ALA A 235 -1.65 -6.31 -9.77
N ARG A 236 -1.60 -5.79 -11.00
CA ARG A 236 -0.69 -6.30 -12.05
C ARG A 236 0.11 -5.16 -12.66
N VAL A 237 1.38 -5.41 -12.98
CA VAL A 237 2.23 -4.44 -13.69
C VAL A 237 1.56 -4.00 -15.00
N GLY A 238 1.53 -2.68 -15.23
CA GLY A 238 0.84 -2.03 -16.34
C GLY A 238 -0.64 -1.71 -16.11
N GLN A 239 -1.25 -2.21 -15.03
CA GLN A 239 -2.65 -1.94 -14.71
C GLN A 239 -2.86 -0.48 -14.29
N LYS A 240 -3.92 0.15 -14.81
CA LYS A 240 -4.41 1.45 -14.31
C LYS A 240 -4.96 1.29 -12.90
N VAL A 241 -4.56 2.20 -12.02
CA VAL A 241 -4.99 2.20 -10.63
C VAL A 241 -5.38 3.61 -10.18
N THR A 242 -6.42 3.68 -9.36
CA THR A 242 -6.89 4.91 -8.71
C THR A 242 -6.78 4.72 -7.21
N ARG A 243 -6.47 5.80 -6.49
CA ARG A 243 -6.56 5.83 -5.03
C ARG A 243 -7.35 7.02 -4.54
N SER A 244 -7.84 6.93 -3.30
CA SER A 244 -8.46 8.02 -2.56
C SER A 244 -7.79 8.18 -1.19
N GLY A 245 -7.77 9.40 -0.64
CA GLY A 245 -7.17 9.69 0.67
C GLY A 245 -7.28 11.17 1.03
N ILE A 246 -7.24 11.47 2.32
CA ILE A 246 -7.58 12.80 2.86
C ILE A 246 -6.66 13.94 2.41
N SER A 247 -5.38 13.67 2.15
CA SER A 247 -4.37 14.73 1.96
C SER A 247 -4.18 15.12 0.51
N SER A 248 -4.45 14.20 -0.41
CA SER A 248 -4.38 14.52 -1.83
C SER A 248 -5.50 13.93 -2.67
N GLU A 249 -6.62 13.60 -2.03
CA GLU A 249 -7.88 13.20 -2.63
C GLU A 249 -7.69 12.07 -3.65
N VAL A 250 -8.43 12.11 -4.76
CA VAL A 250 -8.34 11.09 -5.80
C VAL A 250 -7.14 11.33 -6.71
N ARG A 251 -6.27 10.33 -6.85
CA ARG A 251 -5.20 10.33 -7.87
C ARG A 251 -5.16 8.99 -8.59
N SER A 252 -4.75 9.04 -9.85
CA SER A 252 -4.63 7.85 -10.70
C SER A 252 -3.23 7.72 -11.29
N GLY A 253 -2.87 6.50 -11.64
CA GLY A 253 -1.58 6.16 -12.22
C GLY A 253 -1.58 4.74 -12.74
N VAL A 254 -0.39 4.15 -12.82
CA VAL A 254 -0.18 2.77 -13.27
C VAL A 254 0.68 2.01 -12.28
N VAL A 255 0.37 0.73 -12.11
CA VAL A 255 1.21 -0.19 -11.35
C VAL A 255 2.49 -0.43 -12.14
N THR A 256 3.63 -0.12 -11.53
CA THR A 256 4.94 -0.25 -12.18
C THR A 256 5.68 -1.50 -11.72
N ALA A 257 5.39 -2.00 -10.51
CA ALA A 257 6.02 -3.20 -10.00
C ALA A 257 5.19 -3.82 -8.86
N VAL A 258 5.29 -5.14 -8.67
CA VAL A 258 4.63 -5.89 -7.58
C VAL A 258 5.70 -6.55 -6.71
N ASP A 259 5.30 -7.15 -5.59
CA ASP A 259 6.20 -7.89 -4.71
C ASP A 259 7.42 -7.08 -4.22
N GLN A 260 7.26 -5.76 -4.03
CA GLN A 260 8.34 -4.89 -3.54
C GLN A 260 8.66 -5.21 -2.07
N THR A 261 9.95 -5.15 -1.74
CA THR A 261 10.39 -4.94 -0.36
C THR A 261 10.90 -3.51 -0.22
N LEU A 262 10.48 -2.81 0.83
CA LEU A 262 10.88 -1.45 1.13
C LEU A 262 11.46 -1.39 2.55
N ASN A 263 12.67 -0.84 2.68
CA ASN A 263 13.28 -0.51 3.96
C ASN A 263 13.31 1.01 4.10
N GLY A 264 12.46 1.54 4.98
CA GLY A 264 12.30 2.97 5.16
C GLY A 264 12.58 3.42 6.59
N VAL A 265 12.38 4.72 6.79
CA VAL A 265 12.41 5.34 8.12
C VAL A 265 11.10 6.08 8.33
N ASP A 266 10.42 5.82 9.42
CA ASP A 266 9.20 6.55 9.78
C ASP A 266 9.51 7.99 10.23
N TYR A 267 8.49 8.75 10.59
CA TYR A 267 8.68 10.13 11.02
C TYR A 267 9.39 10.28 12.37
N ASP A 268 9.48 9.23 13.20
CA ASP A 268 10.22 9.24 14.47
C ASP A 268 11.69 8.85 14.29
N GLY A 269 12.10 8.46 13.07
CA GLY A 269 13.45 7.98 12.83
C GLY A 269 13.60 6.47 13.05
N HIS A 270 12.51 5.73 13.29
CA HIS A 270 12.57 4.29 13.44
C HIS A 270 12.61 3.61 12.07
N SER A 271 13.54 2.66 11.92
CA SER A 271 13.63 1.86 10.70
C SER A 271 12.47 0.88 10.62
N PHE A 272 11.91 0.72 9.42
CA PHE A 272 10.88 -0.27 9.14
C PHE A 272 11.20 -1.04 7.87
N GLU A 273 10.65 -2.25 7.77
CA GLU A 273 10.66 -3.07 6.57
C GLU A 273 9.24 -3.54 6.28
N VAL A 274 8.79 -3.37 5.03
CA VAL A 274 7.53 -3.93 4.55
C VAL A 274 7.80 -4.69 3.25
N ARG A 275 7.20 -5.88 3.11
CA ARG A 275 7.37 -6.76 1.95
C ARG A 275 6.04 -6.90 1.21
N GLY A 276 6.07 -7.46 0.00
CA GLY A 276 4.86 -7.71 -0.78
C GLY A 276 4.14 -6.45 -1.30
N LEU A 277 4.76 -5.27 -1.20
CA LEU A 277 4.13 -4.02 -1.61
C LEU A 277 4.00 -3.93 -3.14
N VAL A 278 3.06 -3.11 -3.60
CA VAL A 278 2.87 -2.78 -5.01
C VAL A 278 3.27 -1.34 -5.25
N LYS A 279 4.13 -1.09 -6.25
CA LYS A 279 4.63 0.23 -6.65
C LYS A 279 3.75 0.82 -7.75
N THR A 280 3.44 2.11 -7.64
CA THR A 280 2.60 2.83 -8.62
C THR A 280 3.03 4.29 -8.80
N THR A 281 2.70 4.85 -9.97
CA THR A 281 2.85 6.28 -10.29
C THR A 281 1.69 7.14 -9.78
N ALA A 282 0.64 6.54 -9.22
CA ALA A 282 -0.39 7.28 -8.52
C ALA A 282 0.22 7.86 -7.24
N CYS A 283 0.71 9.10 -7.33
CA CYS A 283 1.34 9.84 -6.24
C CYS A 283 0.47 9.82 -4.99
N ALA A 284 1.01 9.95 -3.78
CA ALA A 284 0.29 10.14 -2.53
C ALA A 284 1.04 11.15 -1.65
N MET A 285 0.37 11.68 -0.64
CA MET A 285 0.91 12.65 0.32
C MET A 285 0.80 12.11 1.76
N PRO A 286 1.63 12.62 2.68
CA PRO A 286 1.48 12.38 4.11
C PRO A 286 0.02 12.58 4.56
N GLY A 287 -0.60 11.53 5.12
CA GLY A 287 -2.00 11.47 5.54
C GLY A 287 -2.89 10.57 4.67
N ASP A 288 -2.49 10.27 3.43
CA ASP A 288 -3.22 9.34 2.54
C ASP A 288 -3.06 7.87 2.93
N SER A 289 -2.21 7.59 3.93
CA SER A 289 -1.96 6.26 4.49
C SER A 289 -3.24 5.52 4.82
N GLY A 290 -3.28 4.25 4.46
CA GLY A 290 -4.44 3.39 4.64
C GLY A 290 -5.55 3.58 3.62
N GLY A 291 -5.55 4.70 2.88
CA GLY A 291 -6.55 5.00 1.86
C GLY A 291 -6.59 3.94 0.75
N PRO A 292 -7.76 3.74 0.11
CA PRO A 292 -7.98 2.65 -0.83
C PRO A 292 -7.27 2.89 -2.15
N PHE A 293 -6.65 1.83 -2.67
CA PHE A 293 -6.29 1.66 -4.08
C PHE A 293 -7.30 0.71 -4.75
N PHE A 294 -7.85 1.11 -5.89
CA PHE A 294 -8.89 0.37 -6.61
C PHE A 294 -8.80 0.54 -8.13
N SER A 295 -9.50 -0.34 -8.85
CA SER A 295 -9.68 -0.28 -10.31
C SER A 295 -11.13 -0.65 -10.63
N GLY A 296 -11.94 0.35 -11.00
CA GLY A 296 -13.40 0.21 -11.07
C GLY A 296 -13.96 -0.23 -9.71
N THR A 297 -14.72 -1.33 -9.69
CA THR A 297 -15.29 -1.88 -8.45
C THR A 297 -14.37 -2.87 -7.71
N THR A 298 -13.10 -2.98 -8.14
CA THR A 298 -12.13 -3.93 -7.57
C THR A 298 -11.20 -3.23 -6.59
N ALA A 299 -11.22 -3.61 -5.32
CA ALA A 299 -10.21 -3.23 -4.34
C ALA A 299 -8.88 -3.92 -4.65
N LEU A 300 -7.79 -3.17 -4.58
CA LEU A 300 -6.44 -3.65 -4.85
C LEU A 300 -5.52 -3.51 -3.64
N GLY A 301 -5.67 -2.46 -2.82
CA GLY A 301 -4.80 -2.31 -1.66
C GLY A 301 -4.98 -1.05 -0.84
N LEU A 302 -4.07 -0.85 0.11
CA LEU A 302 -4.06 0.23 1.10
C LEU A 302 -2.77 1.04 0.95
N THR A 303 -2.85 2.37 0.86
CA THR A 303 -1.67 3.25 0.81
C THR A 303 -0.73 2.97 1.98
N SER A 304 0.55 2.69 1.73
CA SER A 304 1.52 2.33 2.76
C SER A 304 2.66 3.35 2.86
N ALA A 305 3.48 3.45 1.81
CA ALA A 305 4.68 4.27 1.84
C ALA A 305 4.77 5.17 0.61
N ILE A 306 5.59 6.23 0.73
CA ILE A 306 5.86 7.19 -0.34
C ILE A 306 7.35 7.51 -0.40
N ASP A 307 7.81 7.97 -1.55
CA ASP A 307 9.12 8.61 -1.69
C ASP A 307 9.03 10.04 -1.10
N LYS A 308 9.60 10.26 0.09
CA LYS A 308 9.71 11.58 0.76
C LYS A 308 10.38 12.60 -0.16
N GLY A 309 9.86 13.82 -0.16
CA GLY A 309 10.35 14.89 -1.04
C GLY A 309 9.76 14.87 -2.45
N THR A 310 8.92 13.86 -2.75
CA THR A 310 8.04 13.87 -3.92
C THR A 310 6.63 14.31 -3.51
N GLY A 311 5.80 14.65 -4.49
CA GLY A 311 4.42 15.02 -4.21
C GLY A 311 3.49 14.81 -5.37
N CYS A 312 2.24 15.22 -5.20
CA CYS A 312 1.21 15.08 -6.24
C CYS A 312 1.16 16.24 -7.23
N GLY A 313 2.26 16.98 -7.41
CA GLY A 313 2.27 18.22 -8.20
C GLY A 313 1.46 19.36 -7.57
N THR A 314 1.06 19.21 -6.30
CA THR A 314 0.40 20.24 -5.49
C THR A 314 1.40 21.24 -4.88
N GLN A 315 2.70 20.96 -5.01
CA GLN A 315 3.79 21.83 -4.57
C GLN A 315 4.68 22.18 -5.78
N PRO A 316 4.96 23.48 -6.03
CA PRO A 316 5.82 23.90 -7.13
C PRO A 316 7.21 23.24 -7.07
N GLY A 317 7.66 22.65 -8.18
CA GLY A 317 8.98 22.04 -8.30
C GLY A 317 9.14 20.64 -7.69
N SER A 318 8.14 20.09 -7.00
CA SER A 318 8.21 18.73 -6.47
C SER A 318 8.05 17.68 -7.59
N PRO A 319 8.97 16.69 -7.70
CA PRO A 319 8.79 15.57 -8.61
C PRO A 319 7.48 14.83 -8.33
N ARG A 320 6.83 14.30 -9.39
CA ARG A 320 5.66 13.43 -9.20
C ARG A 320 6.03 12.20 -8.40
N GLY A 321 5.30 11.98 -7.31
CA GLY A 321 5.61 10.94 -6.36
C GLY A 321 5.28 9.53 -6.81
N VAL A 322 6.07 8.61 -6.29
CA VAL A 322 5.84 7.17 -6.32
C VAL A 322 5.18 6.79 -4.99
N THR A 323 4.21 5.88 -5.08
CA THR A 323 3.52 5.33 -3.92
C THR A 323 3.66 3.82 -3.90
N TYR A 324 3.72 3.28 -2.69
CA TYR A 324 3.67 1.85 -2.44
C TYR A 324 2.39 1.53 -1.65
N PHE A 325 1.68 0.49 -2.06
CA PHE A 325 0.46 0.05 -1.37
C PHE A 325 0.50 -1.42 -1.02
N GLN A 326 -0.09 -1.73 0.12
CA GLN A 326 -0.27 -3.07 0.65
C GLN A 326 -1.42 -3.77 -0.06
N PRO A 327 -1.24 -4.96 -0.67
CA PRO A 327 -2.34 -5.73 -1.24
C PRO A 327 -3.46 -5.98 -0.23
N ILE A 328 -4.71 -5.73 -0.64
CA ILE A 328 -5.89 -5.86 0.23
C ILE A 328 -6.16 -7.32 0.63
N GLY A 329 -5.82 -8.27 -0.25
CA GLY A 329 -6.05 -9.70 -0.03
C GLY A 329 -5.38 -10.24 1.23
N GLU A 330 -4.20 -9.72 1.58
CA GLU A 330 -3.49 -10.10 2.80
C GLU A 330 -4.27 -9.71 4.06
N ALA A 331 -4.79 -8.48 4.12
CA ALA A 331 -5.58 -8.00 5.24
C ALA A 331 -6.90 -8.78 5.39
N LEU A 332 -7.62 -8.98 4.28
CA LEU A 332 -8.89 -9.73 4.28
C LEU A 332 -8.70 -11.15 4.80
N LYS A 333 -7.65 -11.84 4.33
CA LYS A 333 -7.31 -13.19 4.76
C LYS A 333 -6.85 -13.24 6.22
N ALA A 334 -6.01 -12.30 6.64
CA ALA A 334 -5.45 -12.29 7.99
C ALA A 334 -6.52 -12.12 9.08
N TYR A 335 -7.56 -11.31 8.80
CA TYR A 335 -8.63 -11.02 9.74
C TYR A 335 -9.91 -11.84 9.54
N ASP A 336 -9.96 -12.65 8.47
CA ASP A 336 -11.14 -13.44 8.10
C ASP A 336 -12.39 -12.53 7.90
N VAL A 337 -12.21 -11.56 7.01
CA VAL A 337 -13.22 -10.54 6.66
C VAL A 337 -13.35 -10.42 5.14
N SER A 338 -14.50 -9.92 4.69
CA SER A 338 -14.80 -9.71 3.27
C SER A 338 -15.35 -8.32 2.99
N LEU A 339 -15.12 -7.84 1.77
CA LEU A 339 -15.91 -6.75 1.18
C LEU A 339 -17.36 -7.24 1.01
N TYR A 340 -18.34 -6.35 1.09
CA TYR A 340 -19.76 -6.70 1.10
C TYR A 340 -20.61 -5.70 0.32
#